data_AF-A0A1G6YJY4-F1
#
_entry.id   AF-A0A1G6YJY4-F1
#
_cell.length_a   1.000
_cell.length_b   1.000
_cell.length_c   1.000
_cell.angle_alpha   90.00
_cell.angle_beta   90.00
_cell.angle_gamma   90.00
#
_symmetry.space_group_name_H-M   'P 1'
#
loop_
_entity.id
_entity.type
_entity.pdbx_description
1 polymer ?
#
loop_
_entity_poly.entity_id
_entity_poly.type
_entity_poly.pdbx_seq_one_letter_code
_entity_poly.pdbx_strand_id
1 'polypeptide(L)'
;MSSPALLVNILRSVTRRYRLPQGAAASAIEIRSASPATSLAFAIEAAREATVHGETPDAALKQRFIDALAAMIHEAMRADSGDRAFQAMVLRHRAVQVREYASLSAHADQDRRQIHTMVNAIAHPAKQQRAMEGWQREALARLHSSASAPPCSRLRDTARNVLDLPEIVSGSEFGHAVARLLNSAALARACRLETLESDPLVQQYRSLWDAYGPRPGSPEARAQGKASQQRGAAVEALAIRALETLARQLNEATPRHGPSYRAVNSMRVPAAIPGSHEHAKTEWDAVLLERVLTQAADAAPVWNVCLLVEAKASIEAATTDLPRLMRGIRLLAHAGEGAVYAFETRQGTVHIDGASLRALNTEPSGLNRTVLYCCDAPADGEPRLLGAASRTRLLSAQASLEFARASCGEPPRSPEALEPVWRELTRCPQWHGVLHQYPTLQLVRELMVHPDDLMAAMTDASGRM
;
A
#
# COMPACT_ATOMS: atom_id res chain seq x y z
N MET A 1 -3.20 43.18 -6.02
CA MET A 1 -4.12 42.19 -5.39
C MET A 1 -3.57 41.82 -4.02
N SER A 2 -4.40 41.49 -3.02
CA SER A 2 -3.87 41.02 -1.73
C SER A 2 -3.28 39.61 -1.86
N SER A 3 -2.25 39.30 -1.07
CA SER A 3 -1.50 38.03 -1.12
C SER A 3 -2.37 36.77 -0.92
N PRO A 4 -3.39 36.77 -0.03
CA PRO A 4 -4.34 35.65 0.05
C PRO A 4 -5.18 35.46 -1.22
N ALA A 5 -5.55 36.55 -1.91
CA ALA A 5 -6.29 36.47 -3.17
C ALA A 5 -5.40 35.96 -4.31
N LEU A 6 -4.11 36.32 -4.31
CA LEU A 6 -3.14 35.83 -5.29
C LEU A 6 -2.94 34.31 -5.18
N LEU A 7 -2.74 33.78 -3.96
CA LEU A 7 -2.63 32.34 -3.73
C LEU A 7 -3.86 31.58 -4.27
N VAL A 8 -5.06 32.05 -3.92
CA VAL A 8 -6.31 31.43 -4.40
C VAL A 8 -6.41 31.47 -5.92
N ASN A 9 -5.99 32.55 -6.56
CA ASN A 9 -6.04 32.67 -8.01
C ASN A 9 -5.03 31.75 -8.71
N ILE A 10 -3.80 31.65 -8.19
CA ILE A 10 -2.80 30.70 -8.70
C ILE A 10 -3.36 29.29 -8.60
N LEU A 11 -3.84 28.86 -7.42
CA LEU A 11 -4.36 27.51 -7.24
C LEU A 11 -5.55 27.17 -8.17
N ARG A 12 -6.36 28.18 -8.52
CA ARG A 12 -7.48 28.05 -9.48
C ARG A 12 -7.03 28.02 -10.94
N SER A 13 -5.92 28.66 -11.30
CA SER A 13 -5.42 28.71 -12.68
C SER A 13 -4.51 27.52 -13.03
N VAL A 14 -3.98 26.80 -12.04
CA VAL A 14 -3.16 25.60 -12.28
C VAL A 14 -3.93 24.56 -13.10
N THR A 15 -3.35 24.18 -14.24
CA THR A 15 -3.83 23.10 -15.10
C THR A 15 -3.97 21.80 -14.30
N ARG A 16 -5.19 21.25 -14.28
CA ARG A 16 -5.50 19.98 -13.58
C ARG A 16 -5.44 18.80 -14.54
N ARG A 17 -4.23 18.49 -15.05
CA ARG A 17 -4.01 17.45 -16.08
C ARG A 17 -4.44 16.03 -15.66
N TYR A 18 -4.52 15.76 -14.35
CA TYR A 18 -4.90 14.44 -13.83
C TYR A 18 -6.40 14.28 -13.59
N ARG A 19 -7.20 15.34 -13.74
CA ARG A 19 -8.62 15.34 -13.41
C ARG A 19 -9.35 14.31 -14.27
N LEU A 20 -10.23 13.53 -13.63
CA LEU A 20 -11.12 12.63 -14.36
C LEU A 20 -12.16 13.44 -15.16
N PRO A 21 -12.63 12.92 -16.31
CA PRO A 21 -13.79 13.48 -17.01
C PRO A 21 -15.00 13.59 -16.06
N GLN A 22 -15.73 14.71 -16.12
CA GLN A 22 -16.88 14.94 -15.24
C GLN A 22 -18.20 14.50 -15.89
N GLY A 23 -19.00 13.76 -15.12
CA GLY A 23 -20.45 13.59 -15.33
C GLY A 23 -20.89 12.54 -16.35
N ALA A 24 -22.20 12.37 -16.44
CA ALA A 24 -22.91 11.41 -17.31
C ALA A 24 -22.69 11.63 -18.82
N ALA A 25 -21.85 12.58 -19.24
CA ALA A 25 -21.46 12.76 -20.65
C ALA A 25 -20.45 11.69 -21.13
N ALA A 26 -19.83 10.93 -20.22
CA ALA A 26 -19.12 9.68 -20.55
C ALA A 26 -20.08 8.49 -20.82
N SER A 27 -21.39 8.70 -20.63
CA SER A 27 -22.36 7.60 -20.61
C SER A 27 -22.83 7.22 -22.01
N ALA A 28 -22.96 5.91 -22.20
CA ALA A 28 -23.58 5.18 -23.30
C ALA A 28 -22.73 4.90 -24.56
N ILE A 29 -21.78 5.76 -24.95
CA ILE A 29 -20.89 5.49 -26.11
C ILE A 29 -19.57 4.85 -25.66
N GLU A 30 -18.90 5.39 -24.63
CA GLU A 30 -17.64 4.82 -24.11
C GLU A 30 -17.84 3.46 -23.43
N ILE A 31 -18.99 3.23 -22.79
CA ILE A 31 -19.30 1.97 -22.08
C ILE A 31 -19.34 0.76 -23.03
N ARG A 32 -19.70 0.95 -24.31
CA ARG A 32 -19.81 -0.17 -25.27
C ARG A 32 -18.46 -0.68 -25.76
N SER A 33 -17.41 0.15 -25.67
CA SER A 33 -16.02 -0.19 -26.01
C SER A 33 -15.09 -0.20 -24.78
N ALA A 34 -15.65 -0.03 -23.58
CA ALA A 34 -14.90 0.06 -22.34
C ALA A 34 -14.34 -1.32 -21.92
N SER A 35 -13.16 -1.30 -21.31
CA SER A 35 -12.62 -2.50 -20.66
C SER A 35 -13.60 -3.06 -19.61
N PRO A 36 -13.58 -4.37 -19.31
CA PRO A 36 -14.40 -4.96 -18.26
C PRO A 36 -14.25 -4.25 -16.90
N ALA A 37 -13.02 -3.82 -16.56
CA ALA A 37 -12.73 -3.10 -15.33
C ALA A 37 -13.39 -1.70 -15.30
N THR A 38 -13.38 -0.99 -16.43
CA THR A 38 -14.04 0.32 -16.57
C THR A 38 -15.57 0.17 -16.46
N SER A 39 -16.14 -0.81 -17.15
CA SER A 39 -17.59 -1.10 -17.06
C SER A 39 -18.01 -1.45 -15.63
N LEU A 40 -17.18 -2.23 -14.92
CA LEU A 40 -17.41 -2.59 -13.53
C LEU A 40 -17.33 -1.36 -12.60
N ALA A 41 -16.36 -0.47 -12.80
CA ALA A 41 -16.25 0.77 -12.02
C ALA A 41 -17.50 1.65 -12.15
N PHE A 42 -18.04 1.80 -13.35
CA PHE A 42 -19.27 2.55 -13.58
C PHE A 42 -20.50 1.90 -12.95
N ALA A 43 -20.61 0.57 -13.01
CA ALA A 43 -21.70 -0.15 -12.34
C ALA A 43 -21.66 0.03 -10.81
N ILE A 44 -20.46 0.03 -10.23
CA ILE A 44 -20.26 0.30 -8.79
C ILE A 44 -20.69 1.74 -8.44
N GLU A 45 -20.28 2.73 -9.25
CA GLU A 45 -20.64 4.12 -8.99
C GLU A 45 -22.14 4.37 -9.09
N ALA A 46 -22.80 3.84 -10.13
CA ALA A 46 -24.26 3.93 -10.26
C ALA A 46 -24.99 3.27 -9.06
N ALA A 47 -24.44 2.17 -8.54
CA ALA A 47 -25.01 1.50 -7.36
C ALA A 47 -24.87 2.35 -6.09
N ARG A 48 -23.71 3.02 -5.94
CA ARG A 48 -23.47 3.97 -4.86
C ARG A 48 -24.39 5.18 -4.96
N GLU A 49 -24.56 5.75 -6.15
CA GLU A 49 -25.46 6.88 -6.39
C GLU A 49 -26.91 6.53 -6.00
N ALA A 50 -27.44 5.40 -6.47
CA ALA A 50 -28.78 4.94 -6.07
C ALA A 50 -28.89 4.84 -4.54
N THR A 51 -27.89 4.24 -3.87
CA THR A 51 -27.87 4.09 -2.41
C THR A 51 -27.88 5.45 -1.70
N VAL A 52 -27.12 6.44 -2.19
CA VAL A 52 -27.09 7.80 -1.60
C VAL A 52 -28.40 8.54 -1.79
N HIS A 53 -29.11 8.33 -2.91
CA HIS A 53 -30.45 8.88 -3.13
C HIS A 53 -31.55 8.13 -2.38
N GLY A 54 -31.21 7.09 -1.60
CA GLY A 54 -32.19 6.26 -0.89
C GLY A 54 -32.95 5.29 -1.80
N GLU A 55 -32.49 5.10 -3.03
CA GLU A 55 -33.06 4.19 -4.02
C GLU A 55 -32.40 2.82 -3.95
N THR A 56 -33.15 1.78 -4.28
CA THR A 56 -32.59 0.43 -4.47
C THR A 56 -32.05 0.31 -5.90
N PRO A 57 -30.77 -0.09 -6.08
CA PRO A 57 -30.23 -0.43 -7.39
C PRO A 57 -31.14 -1.38 -8.18
N ASP A 58 -31.44 -1.04 -9.44
CA ASP A 58 -32.34 -1.83 -10.28
C ASP A 58 -31.74 -3.17 -10.75
N ALA A 59 -32.59 -4.04 -11.28
CA ALA A 59 -32.17 -5.36 -11.76
C ALA A 59 -31.20 -5.28 -12.96
N ALA A 60 -31.35 -4.26 -13.82
CA ALA A 60 -30.48 -4.06 -14.98
C ALA A 60 -29.06 -3.67 -14.56
N LEU A 61 -28.91 -2.85 -13.53
CA LEU A 61 -27.63 -2.47 -12.95
C LEU A 61 -26.94 -3.65 -12.26
N LYS A 62 -27.70 -4.45 -11.49
CA LYS A 62 -27.20 -5.71 -10.94
C LYS A 62 -26.64 -6.61 -12.05
N GLN A 63 -27.38 -6.77 -13.15
CA GLN A 63 -26.95 -7.63 -14.26
C GLN A 63 -25.66 -7.09 -14.91
N ARG A 64 -25.60 -5.79 -15.20
CA ARG A 64 -24.37 -5.16 -15.74
C ARG A 64 -23.15 -5.36 -14.85
N PHE A 65 -23.32 -5.25 -13.52
CA PHE A 65 -22.25 -5.53 -12.57
C PHE A 65 -21.77 -6.98 -12.67
N ILE A 66 -22.71 -7.94 -12.66
CA ILE A 66 -22.42 -9.37 -12.74
C ILE A 66 -21.68 -9.71 -14.03
N ASP A 67 -22.17 -9.22 -15.18
CA ASP A 67 -21.56 -9.47 -16.49
C ASP A 67 -20.16 -8.86 -16.59
N ALA A 68 -19.98 -7.63 -16.11
CA ALA A 68 -18.67 -6.97 -16.09
C ALA A 68 -17.66 -7.68 -15.16
N LEU A 69 -18.11 -8.16 -14.00
CA LEU A 69 -17.27 -8.94 -13.09
C LEU A 69 -16.89 -10.29 -13.70
N ALA A 70 -17.82 -10.99 -14.34
CA ALA A 70 -17.55 -12.24 -15.06
C ALA A 70 -16.52 -12.03 -16.17
N ALA A 71 -16.69 -11.01 -17.01
CA ALA A 71 -15.76 -10.66 -18.07
C ALA A 71 -14.36 -10.33 -17.50
N MET A 72 -14.28 -9.59 -16.40
CA MET A 72 -13.02 -9.27 -15.73
C MET A 72 -12.34 -10.53 -15.17
N ILE A 73 -13.09 -11.46 -14.59
CA ILE A 73 -12.55 -12.74 -14.11
C ILE A 73 -12.01 -13.57 -15.28
N HIS A 74 -12.74 -13.65 -16.39
CA HIS A 74 -12.28 -14.36 -17.59
C HIS A 74 -10.99 -13.74 -18.16
N GLU A 75 -10.90 -12.41 -18.23
CA GLU A 75 -9.69 -11.70 -18.64
C GLU A 75 -8.51 -12.01 -17.70
N ALA A 76 -8.75 -11.98 -16.39
CA ALA A 76 -7.74 -12.30 -15.38
C ALA A 76 -7.26 -13.76 -15.45
N MET A 77 -8.11 -14.70 -15.87
CA MET A 77 -7.78 -16.11 -16.01
C MET A 77 -7.08 -16.48 -17.34
N ARG A 78 -6.86 -15.54 -18.27
CA ARG A 78 -6.15 -15.83 -19.54
C ARG A 78 -4.71 -16.29 -19.29
N ALA A 79 -4.31 -17.39 -19.91
CA ALA A 79 -3.01 -18.03 -19.65
C ALA A 79 -1.80 -17.13 -19.95
N ASP A 80 -1.86 -16.34 -21.02
CA ASP A 80 -0.70 -15.56 -21.50
C ASP A 80 -0.68 -14.12 -20.99
N SER A 81 -1.86 -13.48 -20.92
CA SER A 81 -2.01 -12.05 -20.62
C SER A 81 -2.79 -11.75 -19.34
N GLY A 82 -3.21 -12.78 -18.61
CA GLY A 82 -4.03 -12.65 -17.42
C GLY A 82 -3.26 -12.23 -16.17
N ASP A 83 -3.98 -12.09 -15.07
CA ASP A 83 -3.47 -11.68 -13.78
C ASP A 83 -2.85 -12.87 -13.04
N ARG A 84 -1.51 -12.91 -12.98
CA ARG A 84 -0.74 -14.01 -12.39
C ARG A 84 -1.04 -14.20 -10.90
N ALA A 85 -1.22 -13.13 -10.14
CA ALA A 85 -1.56 -13.23 -8.72
C ALA A 85 -2.96 -13.82 -8.54
N PHE A 86 -3.93 -13.37 -9.34
CA PHE A 86 -5.27 -13.94 -9.29
C PHE A 86 -5.29 -15.43 -9.68
N GLN A 87 -4.57 -15.83 -10.73
CA GLN A 87 -4.42 -17.24 -11.11
C GLN A 87 -3.82 -18.08 -9.97
N ALA A 88 -2.82 -17.55 -9.27
CA ALA A 88 -2.22 -18.22 -8.11
C ALA A 88 -3.22 -18.34 -6.95
N MET A 89 -4.07 -17.33 -6.73
CA MET A 89 -5.14 -17.37 -5.73
C MET A 89 -6.18 -18.44 -6.06
N VAL A 90 -6.62 -18.52 -7.31
CA VAL A 90 -7.57 -19.56 -7.77
C VAL A 90 -6.95 -20.94 -7.63
N LEU A 91 -5.66 -21.10 -7.97
CA LEU A 91 -4.93 -22.35 -7.82
C LEU A 91 -4.84 -22.79 -6.34
N ARG A 92 -4.51 -21.86 -5.44
CA ARG A 92 -4.51 -22.10 -3.98
C ARG A 92 -5.91 -22.41 -3.45
N HIS A 93 -6.94 -21.81 -4.02
CA HIS A 93 -8.32 -22.05 -3.63
C HIS A 93 -8.76 -23.47 -4.01
N ARG A 94 -8.46 -23.92 -5.24
CA ARG A 94 -8.91 -25.22 -5.76
C ARG A 94 -8.11 -26.43 -5.28
N ALA A 95 -6.79 -26.28 -5.07
CA ALA A 95 -5.90 -27.40 -4.78
C ALA A 95 -5.48 -27.43 -3.30
N VAL A 96 -5.81 -28.53 -2.61
CA VAL A 96 -5.50 -28.71 -1.18
C VAL A 96 -4.00 -28.68 -0.93
N GLN A 97 -3.20 -29.29 -1.82
CA GLN A 97 -1.74 -29.35 -1.75
C GLN A 97 -1.12 -27.95 -1.84
N VAL A 98 -1.64 -27.10 -2.72
CA VAL A 98 -1.17 -25.71 -2.88
C VAL A 98 -1.56 -24.86 -1.68
N ARG A 99 -2.76 -25.08 -1.12
CA ARG A 99 -3.20 -24.42 0.11
C ARG A 99 -2.31 -24.79 1.30
N GLU A 100 -1.99 -26.07 1.43
CA GLU A 100 -1.08 -26.59 2.45
C GLU A 100 0.33 -26.00 2.26
N TYR A 101 0.87 -26.05 1.04
CA TYR A 101 2.17 -25.45 0.70
C TYR A 101 2.22 -23.97 1.09
N ALA A 102 1.24 -23.17 0.68
CA ALA A 102 1.20 -21.74 0.98
C ALA A 102 1.10 -21.44 2.50
N SER A 103 0.43 -22.31 3.27
CA SER A 103 0.35 -22.19 4.72
C SER A 103 1.68 -22.52 5.40
N LEU A 104 2.36 -23.56 4.93
CA LEU A 104 3.66 -23.98 5.45
C LEU A 104 4.77 -23.00 5.06
N SER A 105 4.78 -22.51 3.81
CA SER A 105 5.79 -21.59 3.29
C SER A 105 5.79 -20.26 4.05
N ALA A 106 4.62 -19.79 4.52
CA ALA A 106 4.49 -18.58 5.32
C ALA A 106 5.25 -18.66 6.67
N HIS A 107 5.50 -19.88 7.17
CA HIS A 107 6.20 -20.13 8.44
C HIS A 107 7.61 -20.68 8.25
N ALA A 108 8.08 -20.84 7.00
CA ALA A 108 9.31 -21.55 6.69
C ALA A 108 10.55 -20.94 7.37
N ASP A 109 10.67 -19.61 7.41
CA ASP A 109 11.80 -18.94 8.07
C ASP A 109 11.78 -19.08 9.59
N GLN A 110 10.59 -19.11 10.21
CA GLN A 110 10.45 -19.37 11.63
C GLN A 110 10.85 -20.81 11.95
N ASP A 111 10.34 -21.77 11.18
CA ASP A 111 10.65 -23.19 11.34
C ASP A 111 12.15 -23.44 11.15
N ARG A 112 12.77 -22.83 10.13
CA ARG A 112 14.21 -22.91 9.89
C ARG A 112 15.02 -22.38 11.08
N ARG A 113 14.66 -21.21 11.63
CA ARG A 113 15.33 -20.67 12.83
C ARG A 113 15.17 -21.60 14.03
N GLN A 114 13.97 -22.15 14.25
CA GLN A 114 13.72 -23.08 15.34
C GLN A 114 14.56 -24.36 15.20
N ILE A 115 14.61 -24.95 14.00
CA ILE A 115 15.44 -26.12 13.70
C ILE A 115 16.93 -25.81 13.95
N HIS A 116 17.44 -24.68 13.47
CA HIS A 116 18.83 -24.28 13.72
C HIS A 116 19.12 -24.14 15.22
N THR A 117 18.22 -23.51 16.00
CA THR A 117 18.40 -23.38 17.45
C THR A 117 18.42 -24.74 18.13
N MET A 118 17.53 -25.67 17.77
CA MET A 118 17.51 -27.03 18.31
C MET A 118 18.78 -27.80 17.96
N VAL A 119 19.23 -27.72 16.70
CA VAL A 119 20.47 -28.37 16.26
C VAL A 119 21.68 -27.76 16.94
N ASN A 120 21.75 -26.45 17.12
CA ASN A 120 22.85 -25.81 17.86
C ASN A 120 22.85 -26.21 19.34
N ALA A 121 21.68 -26.38 19.97
CA ALA A 121 21.61 -26.89 21.33
C ALA A 121 22.21 -28.31 21.47
N ILE A 122 22.08 -29.15 20.43
CA ILE A 122 22.60 -30.51 20.39
C ILE A 122 24.08 -30.53 19.96
N ALA A 123 24.39 -29.87 18.85
CA ALA A 123 25.57 -30.09 18.02
C ALA A 123 26.41 -28.83 17.77
N HIS A 124 26.38 -27.86 18.69
CA HIS A 124 27.24 -26.67 18.61
C HIS A 124 28.72 -27.03 18.37
N PRO A 125 29.47 -26.29 17.55
CA PRO A 125 30.90 -26.57 17.28
C PRO A 125 31.76 -26.71 18.53
N ALA A 126 31.50 -25.90 19.57
CA ALA A 126 32.21 -26.03 20.86
C ALA A 126 31.93 -27.35 21.60
N LYS A 127 30.75 -27.97 21.41
CA LYS A 127 30.43 -29.30 21.96
C LYS A 127 31.11 -30.42 21.16
N GLN A 128 31.29 -30.22 19.85
CA GLN A 128 32.05 -31.15 19.00
C GLN A 128 33.51 -31.24 19.44
N GLN A 129 34.14 -30.09 19.75
CA GLN A 129 35.53 -30.03 20.23
C GLN A 129 35.72 -30.69 21.60
N ARG A 130 34.67 -30.69 22.44
CA ARG A 130 34.68 -31.27 23.79
C ARG A 130 34.26 -32.74 23.83
N ALA A 131 33.74 -33.30 22.73
CA ALA A 131 33.34 -34.70 22.67
C ALA A 131 34.57 -35.60 22.87
N MET A 132 34.51 -36.51 23.83
CA MET A 132 35.63 -37.40 24.17
C MET A 132 35.73 -38.58 23.22
N GLU A 133 34.61 -38.98 22.61
CA GLU A 133 34.53 -40.15 21.73
C GLU A 133 34.47 -39.74 20.25
N GLY A 134 35.18 -40.49 19.40
CA GLY A 134 35.31 -40.18 17.97
C GLY A 134 33.98 -40.24 17.22
N TRP A 135 33.16 -41.27 17.50
CA TRP A 135 31.85 -41.45 16.88
C TRP A 135 30.89 -40.31 17.24
N GLN A 136 30.93 -39.82 18.49
CA GLN A 136 30.07 -38.73 18.95
C GLN A 136 30.44 -37.41 18.26
N ARG A 137 31.74 -37.14 18.09
CA ARG A 137 32.22 -35.96 17.35
C ARG A 137 31.73 -35.97 15.90
N GLU A 138 31.79 -37.13 15.24
CA GLU A 138 31.31 -37.31 13.87
C GLU A 138 29.79 -37.14 13.75
N ALA A 139 29.01 -37.72 14.67
CA ALA A 139 27.56 -37.57 14.72
C ALA A 139 27.13 -36.11 14.88
N LEU A 140 27.77 -35.37 15.80
CA LEU A 140 27.51 -33.94 16.00
C LEU A 140 27.87 -33.12 14.76
N ALA A 141 29.00 -33.40 14.12
CA ALA A 141 29.40 -32.72 12.88
C ALA A 141 28.41 -32.97 11.73
N ARG A 142 27.94 -34.20 11.56
CA ARG A 142 26.92 -34.57 10.55
C ARG A 142 25.58 -33.88 10.80
N LEU A 143 25.14 -33.79 12.05
CA LEU A 143 23.90 -33.07 12.41
C LEU A 143 24.01 -31.57 12.14
N HIS A 144 25.12 -30.95 12.55
CA HIS A 144 25.33 -29.50 12.36
C HIS A 144 25.45 -29.11 10.89
N SER A 145 26.17 -29.91 10.09
CA SER A 145 26.28 -29.69 8.64
C SER A 145 24.94 -29.88 7.92
N SER A 146 24.18 -30.91 8.27
CA SER A 146 22.87 -31.19 7.65
C SER A 146 21.81 -30.14 7.98
N ALA A 147 21.93 -29.43 9.09
CA ALA A 147 21.05 -28.31 9.41
C ALA A 147 21.42 -27.02 8.68
N SER A 148 22.68 -26.91 8.24
CA SER A 148 23.21 -25.72 7.58
C SER A 148 22.99 -25.70 6.07
N ALA A 149 22.56 -26.81 5.47
CA ALA A 149 22.31 -26.95 4.05
C ALA A 149 20.94 -27.61 3.79
N PRO A 150 20.16 -27.15 2.80
CA PRO A 150 19.02 -27.92 2.30
C PRO A 150 19.50 -29.24 1.66
N PRO A 151 18.67 -30.31 1.63
CA PRO A 151 17.28 -30.38 2.08
C PRO A 151 17.06 -30.79 3.55
N CYS A 152 15.88 -30.50 4.10
CA CYS A 152 15.51 -30.84 5.49
C CYS A 152 15.34 -32.35 5.71
N SER A 153 14.94 -33.09 4.67
CA SER A 153 14.93 -34.56 4.65
C SER A 153 16.28 -35.16 5.09
N ARG A 154 17.39 -34.59 4.60
CA ARG A 154 18.75 -35.02 4.98
C ARG A 154 19.03 -34.87 6.48
N LEU A 155 18.55 -33.80 7.11
CA LEU A 155 18.68 -33.62 8.56
C LEU A 155 17.86 -34.67 9.32
N ARG A 156 16.63 -34.95 8.87
CA ARG A 156 15.79 -36.00 9.46
C ARG A 156 16.43 -37.38 9.35
N ASP A 157 16.96 -37.73 8.18
CA ASP A 157 17.62 -39.03 7.97
C ASP A 157 18.92 -39.12 8.76
N THR A 158 19.68 -38.03 8.85
CA THR A 158 20.87 -37.97 9.71
C THR A 158 20.51 -38.16 11.18
N ALA A 159 19.44 -37.52 11.67
CA ALA A 159 19.01 -37.68 13.05
C ALA A 159 18.48 -39.08 13.36
N ARG A 160 17.81 -39.76 12.40
CA ARG A 160 17.44 -41.18 12.51
C ARG A 160 18.67 -42.06 12.60
N ASN A 161 19.59 -41.92 11.64
CA ASN A 161 20.83 -42.71 11.60
C ASN A 161 21.68 -42.51 12.86
N VAL A 162 21.65 -41.33 13.48
CA VAL A 162 22.32 -41.09 14.76
C VAL A 162 21.63 -41.86 15.88
N LEU A 163 20.31 -41.85 15.98
CA LEU A 163 19.58 -42.63 17.00
C LEU A 163 19.75 -44.15 16.85
N ASP A 164 19.95 -44.62 15.62
CA ASP A 164 20.14 -46.05 15.32
C ASP A 164 21.57 -46.54 15.63
N LEU A 165 22.49 -45.65 16.05
CA LEU A 165 23.85 -46.03 16.43
C LEU A 165 23.85 -46.93 17.70
N PRO A 166 24.51 -48.10 17.68
CA PRO A 166 24.59 -49.00 18.82
C PRO A 166 25.16 -48.36 20.10
N GLU A 167 26.04 -47.38 19.94
CA GLU A 167 26.71 -46.65 21.02
C GLU A 167 25.76 -45.69 21.77
N ILE A 168 24.60 -45.35 21.19
CA ILE A 168 23.58 -44.57 21.88
C ILE A 168 22.77 -45.49 22.78
N VAL A 169 23.13 -45.49 24.06
CA VAL A 169 22.32 -46.15 25.09
C VAL A 169 20.91 -45.54 25.09
N SER A 170 19.91 -46.41 24.99
CA SER A 170 18.49 -46.04 25.12
C SER A 170 18.30 -45.24 26.41
N GLY A 171 17.98 -43.95 26.28
CA GLY A 171 17.77 -43.05 27.40
C GLY A 171 18.89 -42.04 27.70
N SER A 172 19.98 -41.99 26.92
CA SER A 172 21.01 -40.93 27.08
C SER A 172 20.44 -39.52 26.84
N GLU A 173 20.98 -38.49 27.50
CA GLU A 173 20.55 -37.09 27.26
C GLU A 173 20.73 -36.67 25.80
N PHE A 174 21.80 -37.18 25.15
CA PHE A 174 22.07 -36.96 23.74
C PHE A 174 20.99 -37.62 22.86
N GLY A 175 20.66 -38.89 23.10
CA GLY A 175 19.59 -39.59 22.39
C GLY A 175 18.23 -38.91 22.57
N HIS A 176 17.88 -38.49 23.79
CA HIS A 176 16.66 -37.71 24.05
C HIS A 176 16.63 -36.39 23.27
N ALA A 177 17.75 -35.67 23.20
CA ALA A 177 17.81 -34.42 22.49
C ALA A 177 17.63 -34.60 20.97
N VAL A 178 18.23 -35.65 20.39
CA VAL A 178 18.05 -36.02 18.96
C VAL A 178 16.62 -36.51 18.70
N ALA A 179 16.02 -37.30 19.59
CA ALA A 179 14.63 -37.73 19.50
C ALA A 179 13.64 -36.55 19.55
N ARG A 180 13.90 -35.54 20.40
CA ARG A 180 13.11 -34.29 20.42
C ARG A 180 13.21 -33.51 19.11
N LEU A 181 14.38 -33.49 18.46
CA LEU A 181 14.55 -32.88 17.14
C LEU A 181 13.70 -33.60 16.08
N LEU A 182 13.75 -34.94 16.03
CA LEU A 182 12.95 -35.75 15.11
C LEU A 182 11.44 -35.57 15.30
N ASN A 183 10.98 -35.49 16.55
CA ASN A 183 9.57 -35.33 16.90
C ASN A 183 9.11 -33.86 16.88
N SER A 184 9.96 -32.92 16.45
CA SER A 184 9.60 -31.50 16.42
C SER A 184 8.64 -31.18 15.28
N ALA A 185 7.59 -30.40 15.59
CA ALA A 185 6.63 -29.96 14.59
C ALA A 185 7.28 -29.09 13.50
N ALA A 186 8.35 -28.33 13.84
CA ALA A 186 9.10 -27.52 12.88
C ALA A 186 9.81 -28.40 11.82
N LEU A 187 10.51 -29.46 12.25
CA LEU A 187 11.13 -30.40 11.30
C LEU A 187 10.09 -31.19 10.51
N ALA A 188 8.96 -31.55 11.13
CA ALA A 188 7.84 -32.19 10.45
C ALA A 188 7.33 -31.33 9.29
N ARG A 189 7.01 -30.06 9.58
CA ARG A 189 6.55 -29.07 8.59
C ARG A 189 7.57 -28.78 7.51
N ALA A 190 8.85 -28.63 7.86
CA ALA A 190 9.91 -28.32 6.89
C ALA A 190 10.09 -29.43 5.84
N CYS A 191 10.10 -30.71 6.22
CA CYS A 191 10.17 -31.78 5.21
C CYS A 191 8.85 -31.97 4.46
N ARG A 192 7.69 -31.65 5.08
CA ARG A 192 6.41 -31.65 4.36
C ARG A 192 6.41 -30.58 3.26
N LEU A 193 6.93 -29.40 3.56
CA LEU A 193 7.13 -28.33 2.59
C LEU A 193 8.02 -28.81 1.43
N GLU A 194 9.15 -29.44 1.72
CA GLU A 194 10.04 -30.03 0.71
C GLU A 194 9.33 -31.07 -0.17
N THR A 195 8.51 -31.94 0.41
CA THR A 195 7.72 -32.93 -0.34
C THR A 195 6.71 -32.26 -1.28
N LEU A 196 6.09 -31.16 -0.84
CA LEU A 196 5.12 -30.43 -1.65
C LEU A 196 5.79 -29.65 -2.79
N GLU A 197 7.07 -29.30 -2.70
CA GLU A 197 7.77 -28.56 -3.76
C GLU A 197 7.89 -29.33 -5.08
N SER A 198 7.83 -30.65 -5.06
CA SER A 198 7.84 -31.50 -6.26
C SER A 198 6.45 -31.71 -6.87
N ASP A 199 5.38 -31.30 -6.19
CA ASP A 199 4.02 -31.40 -6.72
C ASP A 199 3.83 -30.46 -7.93
N PRO A 200 3.30 -30.94 -9.08
CA PRO A 200 3.15 -30.12 -10.29
C PRO A 200 2.29 -28.87 -10.09
N LEU A 201 1.25 -28.93 -9.25
CA LEU A 201 0.39 -27.77 -8.97
C LEU A 201 1.11 -26.75 -8.08
N VAL A 202 1.98 -27.21 -7.17
CA VAL A 202 2.83 -26.32 -6.37
C VAL A 202 3.91 -25.67 -7.24
N GLN A 203 4.50 -26.38 -8.19
CA GLN A 203 5.43 -25.82 -9.16
C GLN A 203 4.75 -24.75 -10.04
N GLN A 204 3.54 -25.03 -10.53
CA GLN A 204 2.73 -24.05 -11.25
C GLN A 204 2.45 -22.81 -10.38
N TYR A 205 2.02 -23.00 -9.14
CA TYR A 205 1.79 -21.90 -8.19
C TYR A 205 3.02 -21.03 -7.98
N ARG A 206 4.20 -21.64 -7.79
CA ARG A 206 5.47 -20.92 -7.66
C ARG A 206 5.81 -20.14 -8.93
N SER A 207 5.65 -20.74 -10.10
CA SER A 207 5.91 -20.08 -11.39
C SER A 207 5.02 -18.85 -11.60
N LEU A 208 3.76 -18.89 -11.16
CA LEU A 208 2.85 -17.74 -11.23
C LEU A 208 3.32 -16.60 -10.32
N TRP A 209 3.79 -16.92 -9.11
CA TRP A 209 4.34 -15.90 -8.20
C TRP A 209 5.66 -15.33 -8.68
N ASP A 210 6.53 -16.16 -9.28
CA ASP A 210 7.79 -15.72 -9.85
C ASP A 210 7.58 -14.77 -11.05
N ALA A 211 6.52 -15.02 -11.83
CA ALA A 211 6.13 -14.17 -12.95
C ALA A 211 5.38 -12.89 -12.51
N TYR A 212 4.80 -12.85 -11.31
CA TYR A 212 4.05 -11.69 -10.82
C TYR A 212 4.95 -10.52 -10.40
N GLY A 213 6.16 -10.81 -9.93
CA GLY A 213 7.11 -9.76 -9.57
C GLY A 213 8.37 -10.29 -8.86
N PRO A 214 9.35 -9.41 -8.64
CA PRO A 214 10.60 -9.82 -8.00
C PRO A 214 10.34 -10.30 -6.57
N ARG A 215 10.94 -11.44 -6.21
CA ARG A 215 10.78 -12.03 -4.88
C ARG A 215 11.25 -11.07 -3.78
N PRO A 216 10.55 -10.96 -2.64
CA PRO A 216 11.05 -10.18 -1.52
C PRO A 216 12.49 -10.55 -1.14
N GLY A 217 13.34 -9.55 -0.99
CA GLY A 217 14.77 -9.75 -0.67
C GLY A 217 15.68 -10.08 -1.85
N SER A 218 15.14 -10.30 -3.06
CA SER A 218 15.94 -10.45 -4.29
C SER A 218 16.69 -9.16 -4.65
N PRO A 219 17.81 -9.25 -5.39
CA PRO A 219 18.50 -8.08 -5.94
C PRO A 219 17.57 -7.17 -6.74
N GLU A 220 16.66 -7.74 -7.52
CA GLU A 220 15.68 -7.02 -8.35
C GLU A 220 14.69 -6.24 -7.48
N ALA A 221 14.16 -6.87 -6.42
CA ALA A 221 13.27 -6.17 -5.47
C ALA A 221 13.98 -5.03 -4.75
N ARG A 222 15.27 -5.20 -4.39
CA ARG A 222 16.08 -4.13 -3.80
C ARG A 222 16.34 -3.00 -4.79
N ALA A 223 16.64 -3.32 -6.05
CA ALA A 223 16.84 -2.33 -7.10
C ALA A 223 15.55 -1.53 -7.38
N GLN A 224 14.41 -2.21 -7.48
CA GLN A 224 13.10 -1.56 -7.63
C GLN A 224 12.74 -0.68 -6.43
N GLY A 225 13.04 -1.15 -5.21
CA GLY A 225 12.88 -0.37 -3.98
C GLY A 225 13.71 0.91 -3.99
N LYS A 226 15.00 0.80 -4.35
CA LYS A 226 15.91 1.95 -4.48
C LYS A 226 15.44 2.94 -5.54
N ALA A 227 15.03 2.46 -6.72
CA ALA A 227 14.49 3.31 -7.78
C ALA A 227 13.20 4.04 -7.36
N SER A 228 12.33 3.38 -6.60
CA SER A 228 11.10 3.98 -6.06
C SER A 228 11.41 5.05 -5.03
N GLN A 229 12.38 4.81 -4.14
CA GLN A 229 12.85 5.80 -3.17
C GLN A 229 13.46 7.04 -3.85
N GLN A 230 14.30 6.84 -4.86
CA GLN A 230 14.91 7.93 -5.63
C GLN A 230 13.85 8.79 -6.34
N ARG A 231 12.85 8.17 -6.95
CA ARG A 231 11.72 8.89 -7.54
C ARG A 231 10.94 9.67 -6.49
N GLY A 232 10.61 9.06 -5.35
CA GLY A 232 9.93 9.76 -4.25
C GLY A 232 10.68 11.02 -3.80
N ALA A 233 12.00 10.91 -3.59
CA ALA A 233 12.85 12.04 -3.22
C ALA A 233 12.91 13.13 -4.32
N ALA A 234 12.89 12.74 -5.60
CA ALA A 234 12.86 13.69 -6.70
C ALA A 234 11.54 14.48 -6.74
N VAL A 235 10.40 13.83 -6.55
CA VAL A 235 9.08 14.50 -6.48
C VAL A 235 9.01 15.44 -5.27
N GLU A 236 9.49 15.01 -4.10
CA GLU A 236 9.57 15.85 -2.90
C GLU A 236 10.41 17.12 -3.16
N ALA A 237 11.56 16.96 -3.83
CA ALA A 237 12.42 18.09 -4.22
C ALA A 237 11.76 19.03 -5.25
N LEU A 238 10.93 18.51 -6.16
CA LEU A 238 10.15 19.35 -7.08
C LEU A 238 9.03 20.10 -6.34
N ALA A 239 8.31 19.42 -5.44
CA ALA A 239 7.24 20.01 -4.66
C ALA A 239 7.73 21.16 -3.78
N ILE A 240 8.83 20.97 -3.04
CA ILE A 240 9.39 22.05 -2.19
C ILE A 240 9.88 23.24 -3.02
N ARG A 241 10.55 22.99 -4.16
CA ARG A 241 10.99 24.09 -5.06
C ARG A 241 9.83 24.90 -5.63
N ALA A 242 8.71 24.25 -5.95
CA ALA A 242 7.50 24.93 -6.38
C ALA A 242 6.94 25.82 -5.25
N LEU A 243 6.89 25.33 -4.01
CA LEU A 243 6.44 26.14 -2.86
C LEU A 243 7.40 27.27 -2.49
N GLU A 244 8.71 27.08 -2.62
CA GLU A 244 9.70 28.15 -2.41
C GLU A 244 9.52 29.27 -3.44
N THR A 245 9.23 28.92 -4.69
CA THR A 245 8.92 29.90 -5.75
C THR A 245 7.61 30.62 -5.47
N LEU A 246 6.57 29.90 -5.05
CA LEU A 246 5.30 30.48 -4.64
C LEU A 246 5.47 31.47 -3.47
N ALA A 247 6.23 31.08 -2.45
CA ALA A 247 6.51 31.93 -1.30
C ALA A 247 7.23 33.22 -1.70
N ARG A 248 8.22 33.14 -2.61
CA ARG A 248 8.89 34.33 -3.17
C ARG A 248 7.92 35.26 -3.88
N GLN A 249 7.10 34.74 -4.79
CA GLN A 249 6.11 35.55 -5.50
C GLN A 249 5.08 36.20 -4.56
N LEU A 250 4.59 35.46 -3.55
CA LEU A 250 3.69 36.02 -2.56
C LEU A 250 4.37 37.14 -1.76
N ASN A 251 5.62 36.96 -1.36
CA ASN A 251 6.41 38.00 -0.68
C ASN A 251 6.59 39.25 -1.56
N GLU A 252 6.91 39.08 -2.84
CA GLU A 252 7.08 40.19 -3.79
C GLU A 252 5.77 40.96 -4.03
N ALA A 253 4.64 40.26 -4.07
CA ALA A 253 3.31 40.85 -4.22
C ALA A 253 2.79 41.50 -2.92
N THR A 254 3.42 41.22 -1.78
CA THR A 254 2.99 41.73 -0.47
C THR A 254 3.57 43.12 -0.21
N PRO A 255 2.77 44.10 0.26
CA PRO A 255 3.29 45.40 0.67
C PRO A 255 4.38 45.27 1.76
N ARG A 256 5.27 46.26 1.89
CA ARG A 256 6.42 46.24 2.83
C ARG A 256 6.10 45.92 4.31
N HIS A 257 4.83 46.05 4.73
CA HIS A 257 4.36 45.75 6.10
C HIS A 257 3.32 44.61 6.15
N GLY A 258 3.16 43.85 5.07
CA GLY A 258 2.26 42.70 5.03
C GLY A 258 2.93 41.41 5.51
N PRO A 259 2.17 40.30 5.53
CA PRO A 259 2.65 39.02 6.03
C PRO A 259 3.75 38.44 5.15
N SER A 260 4.76 37.80 5.77
CA SER A 260 5.82 37.10 5.05
C SER A 260 5.50 35.61 4.86
N TYR A 261 5.83 35.05 3.71
CA TYR A 261 5.61 33.65 3.36
C TYR A 261 6.93 32.87 3.33
N ARG A 262 6.86 31.59 3.71
CA ARG A 262 7.99 30.65 3.70
C ARG A 262 7.51 29.24 3.34
N ALA A 263 8.33 28.49 2.62
CA ALA A 263 8.13 27.05 2.46
C ALA A 263 9.02 26.25 3.43
N VAL A 264 8.54 25.10 3.90
CA VAL A 264 9.30 24.12 4.69
C VAL A 264 9.05 22.71 4.18
N ASN A 265 9.99 21.78 4.42
CA ASN A 265 9.81 20.37 4.09
C ASN A 265 10.00 19.43 5.27
N SER A 266 9.45 18.23 5.14
CA SER A 266 9.41 17.19 6.17
C SER A 266 8.86 17.69 7.51
N MET A 267 7.72 18.40 7.48
CA MET A 267 7.10 18.98 8.67
C MET A 267 6.43 17.89 9.52
N ARG A 268 6.99 17.61 10.71
CA ARG A 268 6.53 16.53 11.61
C ARG A 268 5.54 17.03 12.66
N VAL A 269 4.41 16.34 12.76
CA VAL A 269 3.35 16.63 13.72
C VAL A 269 3.82 16.31 15.14
N PRO A 270 3.81 17.27 16.09
CA PRO A 270 4.25 17.03 17.46
C PRO A 270 3.25 16.18 18.25
N ALA A 271 3.77 15.38 19.18
CA ALA A 271 2.95 14.56 20.09
C ALA A 271 2.05 15.39 21.02
N ALA A 272 2.34 16.68 21.19
CA ALA A 272 1.54 17.60 22.00
C ALA A 272 0.18 17.96 21.39
N ILE A 273 -0.05 17.68 20.09
CA ILE A 273 -1.37 17.87 19.49
C ILE A 273 -2.32 16.77 20.00
N PRO A 274 -3.48 17.15 20.59
CA PRO A 274 -4.47 16.19 21.08
C PRO A 274 -5.02 15.30 19.95
N GLY A 275 -5.39 14.07 20.28
CA GLY A 275 -6.01 13.13 19.34
C GLY A 275 -5.13 11.91 19.04
N SER A 276 -5.70 10.97 18.28
CA SER A 276 -4.98 9.74 17.92
C SER A 276 -4.04 9.96 16.74
N HIS A 277 -2.77 9.63 16.95
CA HIS A 277 -1.74 9.59 15.91
C HIS A 277 -1.74 8.26 15.13
N GLU A 278 -2.53 7.28 15.60
CA GLU A 278 -2.58 5.94 15.02
C GLU A 278 -3.09 5.99 13.58
N HIS A 279 -2.30 5.44 12.65
CA HIS A 279 -2.59 5.43 11.22
C HIS A 279 -2.83 6.81 10.59
N ALA A 280 -2.52 7.90 11.28
CA ALA A 280 -2.61 9.27 10.78
C ALA A 280 -1.36 9.62 9.97
N LYS A 281 -1.47 10.66 9.15
CA LYS A 281 -0.30 11.30 8.55
C LYS A 281 0.34 12.23 9.58
N THR A 282 1.58 11.95 9.94
CA THR A 282 2.34 12.67 10.98
C THR A 282 3.57 13.38 10.43
N GLU A 283 3.76 13.37 9.11
CA GLU A 283 4.82 14.09 8.40
C GLU A 283 4.26 14.57 7.07
N TRP A 284 4.52 15.83 6.73
CA TRP A 284 4.12 16.47 5.46
C TRP A 284 5.35 16.83 4.64
N ASP A 285 5.32 16.47 3.35
CA ASP A 285 6.50 16.56 2.49
C ASP A 285 6.91 18.01 2.24
N ALA A 286 5.95 18.88 1.92
CA ALA A 286 6.19 20.31 1.77
C ALA A 286 5.00 21.14 2.28
N VAL A 287 5.26 22.28 2.91
CA VAL A 287 4.25 23.14 3.52
C VAL A 287 4.54 24.60 3.24
N LEU A 288 3.51 25.36 2.83
CA LEU A 288 3.56 26.81 2.71
C LEU A 288 3.03 27.45 3.99
N LEU A 289 3.82 28.35 4.57
CA LEU A 289 3.54 29.05 5.82
C LEU A 289 3.43 30.55 5.57
N GLU A 290 2.55 31.19 6.33
CA GLU A 290 2.36 32.65 6.39
C GLU A 290 2.65 33.15 7.80
N ARG A 291 3.50 34.16 7.94
CA ARG A 291 3.86 34.71 9.26
C ARG A 291 2.70 35.52 9.83
N VAL A 292 2.34 35.23 11.08
CA VAL A 292 1.39 36.04 11.83
C VAL A 292 2.02 37.41 12.12
N LEU A 293 1.30 38.48 11.76
CA LEU A 293 1.71 39.85 12.04
C LEU A 293 1.48 40.16 13.52
N THR A 294 2.52 39.99 14.35
CA THR A 294 2.49 40.38 15.76
C THR A 294 3.10 41.77 15.94
N GLN A 295 2.51 42.58 16.84
CA GLN A 295 3.01 43.93 17.17
C GLN A 295 4.25 43.92 18.08
N ALA A 296 4.58 42.77 18.71
CA ALA A 296 5.71 42.63 19.61
C ALA A 296 6.99 42.25 18.82
N ALA A 297 7.98 43.14 18.82
CA ALA A 297 9.20 43.01 18.02
C ALA A 297 10.13 41.84 18.45
N ASP A 298 10.02 41.36 19.69
CA ASP A 298 10.92 40.36 20.29
C ASP A 298 10.34 38.93 20.40
N ALA A 299 9.12 38.69 19.93
CA ALA A 299 8.52 37.36 19.98
C ALA A 299 9.06 36.45 18.85
N ALA A 300 9.27 35.17 19.16
CA ALA A 300 9.58 34.17 18.15
C ALA A 300 8.49 34.17 17.05
N PRO A 301 8.86 34.04 15.76
CA PRO A 301 7.90 34.14 14.67
C PRO A 301 6.92 32.95 14.71
N VAL A 302 5.63 33.27 14.79
CA VAL A 302 4.52 32.31 14.70
C VAL A 302 3.97 32.31 13.27
N TRP A 303 3.57 31.14 12.79
CA TRP A 303 3.15 30.91 11.41
C TRP A 303 1.78 30.25 11.31
N ASN A 304 1.03 30.61 10.28
CA ASN A 304 -0.19 29.94 9.84
C ASN A 304 0.11 28.95 8.72
N VAL A 305 -0.59 27.82 8.69
CA VAL A 305 -0.54 26.89 7.55
C VAL A 305 -1.43 27.39 6.42
N CYS A 306 -0.83 27.63 5.24
CA CYS A 306 -1.58 28.01 4.03
C CYS A 306 -1.87 26.82 3.12
N LEU A 307 -0.88 25.94 2.94
CA LEU A 307 -0.93 24.84 1.99
C LEU A 307 -0.09 23.67 2.47
N LEU A 308 -0.68 22.46 2.44
CA LEU A 308 -0.05 21.19 2.72
C LEU A 308 0.13 20.43 1.41
N VAL A 309 1.34 19.98 1.13
CA VAL A 309 1.65 19.25 -0.10
C VAL A 309 2.21 17.89 0.23
N GLU A 310 1.70 16.89 -0.47
CA GLU A 310 2.18 15.53 -0.41
C GLU A 310 2.73 15.08 -1.76
N ALA A 311 3.99 14.66 -1.79
CA ALA A 311 4.66 14.20 -2.99
C ALA A 311 4.37 12.71 -3.23
N LYS A 312 3.96 12.36 -4.44
CA LYS A 312 3.69 10.98 -4.85
C LYS A 312 4.44 10.64 -6.13
N ALA A 313 5.25 9.58 -6.07
CA ALA A 313 6.03 9.08 -7.20
C ALA A 313 5.17 8.40 -8.29
N SER A 314 3.88 8.17 -8.02
CA SER A 314 2.92 7.68 -9.00
C SER A 314 1.52 8.21 -8.68
N ILE A 315 0.70 8.29 -9.72
CA ILE A 315 -0.66 8.78 -9.58
C ILE A 315 -1.52 7.83 -8.74
N GLU A 316 -1.35 6.52 -8.91
CA GLU A 316 -2.13 5.49 -8.21
C GLU A 316 -1.89 5.51 -6.69
N ALA A 317 -0.67 5.84 -6.24
CA ALA A 317 -0.30 5.81 -4.82
C ALA A 317 -1.09 6.81 -3.96
N ALA A 318 -1.57 7.91 -4.56
CA ALA A 318 -2.32 8.92 -3.83
C ALA A 318 -3.68 8.40 -3.34
N THR A 319 -4.34 7.52 -4.09
CA THR A 319 -5.66 6.96 -3.71
C THR A 319 -5.59 6.13 -2.44
N THR A 320 -4.53 5.33 -2.28
CA THR A 320 -4.29 4.54 -1.06
C THR A 320 -3.88 5.38 0.15
N ASP A 321 -3.34 6.58 -0.09
CA ASP A 321 -2.85 7.47 0.96
C ASP A 321 -3.95 8.38 1.53
N LEU A 322 -5.00 8.67 0.74
CA LEU A 322 -6.07 9.59 1.14
C LEU A 322 -6.65 9.31 2.53
N PRO A 323 -6.99 8.06 2.94
CA PRO A 323 -7.51 7.81 4.28
C PRO A 323 -6.53 8.19 5.41
N ARG A 324 -5.22 7.99 5.19
CA ARG A 324 -4.16 8.39 6.14
C ARG A 324 -4.03 9.92 6.18
N LEU A 325 -4.10 10.58 5.03
CA LEU A 325 -4.08 12.03 4.90
C LEU A 325 -5.28 12.66 5.61
N MET A 326 -6.50 12.16 5.39
CA MET A 326 -7.73 12.64 6.07
C MET A 326 -7.63 12.51 7.58
N ARG A 327 -7.09 11.39 8.10
CA ARG A 327 -6.82 11.24 9.54
C ARG A 327 -5.78 12.23 10.05
N GLY A 328 -4.74 12.51 9.27
CA GLY A 328 -3.73 13.54 9.60
C GLY A 328 -4.32 14.94 9.68
N ILE A 329 -5.18 15.33 8.74
CA ILE A 329 -5.88 16.62 8.79
C ILE A 329 -6.79 16.70 10.00
N ARG A 330 -7.57 15.65 10.28
CA ARG A 330 -8.42 15.61 11.48
C ARG A 330 -7.59 15.73 12.75
N LEU A 331 -6.44 15.06 12.83
CA LEU A 331 -5.51 15.20 13.96
C LEU A 331 -5.06 16.66 14.13
N LEU A 332 -4.61 17.32 13.06
CA LEU A 332 -4.24 18.74 13.12
C LEU A 332 -5.41 19.64 13.57
N ALA A 333 -6.63 19.32 13.16
CA ALA A 333 -7.83 20.08 13.52
C ALA A 333 -8.19 20.01 15.02
N HIS A 334 -7.57 19.11 15.80
CA HIS A 334 -7.73 19.05 17.26
C HIS A 334 -6.82 20.04 18.03
N ALA A 335 -6.01 20.82 17.32
CA ALA A 335 -5.19 21.87 17.92
C ALA A 335 -6.02 22.87 18.75
N GLY A 336 -5.44 23.33 19.86
CA GLY A 336 -6.03 24.39 20.68
C GLY A 336 -5.91 25.75 19.98
N GLU A 337 -6.99 26.52 19.92
CA GLU A 337 -7.05 27.79 19.17
C GLU A 337 -6.06 28.85 19.67
N GLY A 338 -5.78 28.89 20.98
CA GLY A 338 -4.78 29.79 21.58
C GLY A 338 -3.41 29.16 21.81
N ALA A 339 -3.15 27.96 21.27
CA ALA A 339 -1.90 27.25 21.48
C ALA A 339 -0.94 27.46 20.30
N VAL A 340 0.36 27.45 20.60
CA VAL A 340 1.43 27.47 19.60
C VAL A 340 2.20 26.17 19.70
N TYR A 341 2.35 25.47 18.57
CA TYR A 341 2.96 24.15 18.52
C TYR A 341 4.31 24.20 17.79
N ALA A 342 5.33 23.57 18.36
CA ALA A 342 6.64 23.43 17.74
C ALA A 342 6.65 22.21 16.79
N PHE A 343 6.86 22.45 15.50
CA PHE A 343 7.00 21.42 14.47
C PHE A 343 8.45 21.31 14.03
N GLU A 344 8.96 20.08 13.97
CA GLU A 344 10.28 19.79 13.41
C GLU A 344 10.22 19.77 11.88
N THR A 345 11.18 20.44 11.23
CA THR A 345 11.33 20.52 9.77
C THR A 345 12.81 20.38 9.40
N ARG A 346 13.17 20.20 8.11
CA ARG A 346 14.60 20.21 7.74
C ARG A 346 15.25 21.59 7.90
N GLN A 347 14.45 22.66 7.92
CA GLN A 347 14.93 24.04 8.13
C GLN A 347 14.89 24.45 9.62
N GLY A 348 14.82 23.48 10.53
CA GLY A 348 14.72 23.70 11.98
C GLY A 348 13.28 23.80 12.47
N THR A 349 13.13 24.04 13.77
CA THR A 349 11.81 24.11 14.41
C THR A 349 11.03 25.34 13.97
N VAL A 350 9.76 25.16 13.58
CA VAL A 350 8.81 26.24 13.29
C VAL A 350 7.65 26.22 14.28
N HIS A 351 7.20 27.41 14.67
CA HIS A 351 6.09 27.57 15.62
C HIS A 351 4.81 27.85 14.85
N ILE A 352 3.84 26.94 14.92
CA ILE A 352 2.58 27.02 14.18
C ILE A 352 1.45 27.43 15.12
N ASP A 353 0.65 28.39 14.67
CA ASP A 353 -0.56 28.85 15.34
C ASP A 353 -1.65 27.76 15.31
N GLY A 354 -2.18 27.44 16.48
CA GLY A 354 -3.19 26.39 16.64
C GLY A 354 -4.53 26.73 16.01
N ALA A 355 -4.92 28.01 15.90
CA ALA A 355 -6.14 28.40 15.19
C ALA A 355 -6.02 28.08 13.69
N SER A 356 -4.84 28.30 13.08
CA SER A 356 -4.58 27.93 11.68
C SER A 356 -4.71 26.42 11.42
N LEU A 357 -4.25 25.58 12.37
CA LEU A 357 -4.39 24.13 12.28
C LEU A 357 -5.83 23.67 12.47
N ARG A 358 -6.56 24.28 13.42
CA ARG A 358 -7.97 24.01 13.69
C ARG A 358 -8.89 24.37 12.51
N ALA A 359 -8.49 25.35 11.70
CA ALA A 359 -9.23 25.75 10.51
C ALA A 359 -9.15 24.74 9.35
N LEU A 360 -8.21 23.78 9.42
CA LEU A 360 -8.13 22.71 8.42
C LEU A 360 -9.35 21.80 8.51
N ASN A 361 -9.99 21.54 7.37
CA ASN A 361 -11.17 20.68 7.31
C ASN A 361 -11.00 19.59 6.23
N THR A 362 -11.78 18.52 6.38
CA THR A 362 -11.78 17.39 5.44
C THR A 362 -12.90 17.47 4.40
N GLU A 363 -13.60 18.60 4.31
CA GLU A 363 -14.62 18.79 3.28
C GLU A 363 -13.95 19.04 1.93
N PRO A 364 -14.47 18.50 0.80
CA PRO A 364 -13.82 18.61 -0.51
C PRO A 364 -13.46 20.05 -0.92
N SER A 365 -14.33 21.01 -0.61
CA SER A 365 -14.12 22.43 -0.93
C SER A 365 -13.00 23.07 -0.10
N GLY A 366 -12.82 22.64 1.15
CA GLY A 366 -11.72 23.09 1.99
C GLY A 366 -10.41 22.43 1.62
N LEU A 367 -10.42 21.12 1.34
CA LEU A 367 -9.26 20.36 0.90
C LEU A 367 -8.62 20.94 -0.37
N ASN A 368 -9.43 21.27 -1.38
CA ASN A 368 -8.95 21.87 -2.63
C ASN A 368 -8.23 23.22 -2.46
N ARG A 369 -8.36 23.86 -1.30
CA ARG A 369 -7.73 25.15 -0.99
C ARG A 369 -6.46 25.00 -0.14
N THR A 370 -6.36 23.92 0.63
CA THR A 370 -5.32 23.74 1.66
C THR A 370 -4.45 22.53 1.45
N VAL A 371 -4.79 21.62 0.52
CA VAL A 371 -4.05 20.37 0.29
C VAL A 371 -3.81 20.16 -1.20
N LEU A 372 -2.60 19.73 -1.56
CA LEU A 372 -2.29 19.23 -2.89
C LEU A 372 -1.54 17.89 -2.83
N TYR A 373 -1.84 17.02 -3.79
CA TYR A 373 -0.93 15.94 -4.16
C TYR A 373 -0.03 16.41 -5.30
N CYS A 374 1.28 16.33 -5.14
CA CYS A 374 2.24 16.67 -6.18
C CYS A 374 2.76 15.39 -6.83
N CYS A 375 2.66 15.30 -8.15
CA CYS A 375 3.14 14.15 -8.92
C CYS A 375 3.80 14.63 -10.22
N ASP A 376 4.98 14.11 -10.53
CA ASP A 376 5.74 14.40 -11.75
C ASP A 376 5.54 13.36 -12.86
N ALA A 377 4.66 12.39 -12.65
CA ALA A 377 4.34 11.39 -13.65
C ALA A 377 3.53 12.02 -14.81
N PRO A 378 3.69 11.54 -16.05
CA PRO A 378 2.82 11.98 -17.15
C PRO A 378 1.35 11.63 -16.85
N ALA A 379 0.42 12.44 -17.36
CA ALA A 379 -1.00 12.13 -17.24
C ALA A 379 -1.34 10.85 -18.01
N ASP A 380 -2.28 10.06 -17.47
CA ASP A 380 -2.75 8.83 -18.10
C ASP A 380 -3.50 9.15 -19.40
N GLY A 381 -3.20 8.43 -20.49
CA GLY A 381 -4.01 8.51 -21.71
C GLY A 381 -5.43 7.97 -21.50
N GLU A 382 -5.55 6.88 -20.73
CA GLU A 382 -6.82 6.33 -20.26
C GLU A 382 -6.75 6.11 -18.74
N PRO A 383 -7.51 6.86 -17.92
CA PRO A 383 -7.44 6.71 -16.47
C PRO A 383 -8.05 5.38 -16.03
N ARG A 384 -7.31 4.64 -15.20
CA ARG A 384 -7.84 3.41 -14.58
C ARG A 384 -8.89 3.78 -13.52
N LEU A 385 -10.16 3.54 -13.84
CA LEU A 385 -11.29 3.88 -12.97
C LEU A 385 -11.52 2.86 -11.84
N LEU A 386 -11.07 1.62 -12.02
CA LEU A 386 -11.09 0.60 -10.97
C LEU A 386 -9.70 0.46 -10.35
N GLY A 387 -9.54 0.95 -9.12
CA GLY A 387 -8.26 0.88 -8.42
C GLY A 387 -7.81 -0.56 -8.15
N ALA A 388 -6.49 -0.80 -8.11
CA ALA A 388 -5.92 -2.12 -7.88
C ALA A 388 -6.43 -2.79 -6.59
N ALA A 389 -6.58 -2.03 -5.50
CA ALA A 389 -7.12 -2.55 -4.24
C ALA A 389 -8.58 -3.05 -4.38
N SER A 390 -9.43 -2.26 -5.05
CA SER A 390 -10.83 -2.62 -5.32
C SER A 390 -10.92 -3.84 -6.24
N ARG A 391 -10.11 -3.88 -7.30
CA ARG A 391 -10.00 -5.03 -8.21
C ARG A 391 -9.59 -6.29 -7.47
N THR A 392 -8.48 -6.25 -6.71
CA THR A 392 -8.00 -7.40 -5.93
C THR A 392 -9.07 -7.88 -4.96
N ARG A 393 -9.78 -6.96 -4.30
CA ARG A 393 -10.84 -7.32 -3.38
C ARG A 393 -12.02 -8.02 -4.06
N LEU A 394 -12.49 -7.50 -5.19
CA LEU A 394 -13.56 -8.12 -5.99
C LEU A 394 -13.15 -9.50 -6.50
N LEU A 395 -11.93 -9.64 -7.00
CA LEU A 395 -11.39 -10.92 -7.47
C LEU A 395 -11.17 -11.92 -6.31
N SER A 396 -10.77 -11.44 -5.14
CA SER A 396 -10.54 -12.28 -3.95
C SER A 396 -11.81 -12.77 -3.25
N ALA A 397 -12.98 -12.23 -3.62
CA ALA A 397 -14.24 -12.65 -3.01
C ALA A 397 -14.50 -14.15 -3.25
N GLN A 398 -15.08 -14.82 -2.27
CA GLN A 398 -15.30 -16.27 -2.31
C GLN A 398 -16.07 -16.69 -3.57
N ALA A 399 -17.16 -16.01 -3.90
CA ALA A 399 -17.95 -16.30 -5.10
C ALA A 399 -17.16 -16.06 -6.41
N SER A 400 -16.26 -15.07 -6.44
CA SER A 400 -15.37 -14.83 -7.59
C SER A 400 -14.35 -15.96 -7.77
N LEU A 401 -13.76 -16.44 -6.68
CA LEU A 401 -12.82 -17.58 -6.71
C LEU A 401 -13.52 -18.88 -7.15
N GLU A 402 -14.74 -19.11 -6.66
CA GLU A 402 -15.55 -20.27 -7.07
C GLU A 402 -15.98 -20.21 -8.54
N PHE A 403 -16.34 -19.02 -9.04
CA PHE A 403 -16.66 -18.80 -10.45
C PHE A 403 -15.42 -19.02 -11.33
N ALA A 404 -14.27 -18.47 -10.94
CA ALA A 404 -13.01 -18.63 -11.66
C ALA A 404 -12.53 -20.09 -11.69
N ARG A 405 -12.70 -20.83 -10.58
CA ARG A 405 -12.38 -22.26 -10.51
C ARG A 405 -13.11 -23.04 -11.60
N ALA A 406 -14.38 -22.74 -11.86
CA ALA A 406 -15.15 -23.45 -12.87
C ALA A 406 -14.56 -23.29 -14.29
N SER A 407 -13.87 -22.17 -14.56
CA SER A 407 -13.19 -21.93 -15.83
C SER A 407 -11.95 -22.81 -16.06
N CYS A 408 -11.54 -23.63 -15.08
CA CYS A 408 -10.37 -24.51 -15.16
C CYS A 408 -10.72 -25.98 -15.51
N GLY A 409 -11.76 -26.21 -16.32
CA GLY A 409 -12.14 -27.55 -16.81
C GLY A 409 -13.46 -28.10 -16.26
N GLU A 410 -14.21 -27.32 -15.48
CA GLU A 410 -15.60 -27.63 -15.14
C GLU A 410 -16.54 -26.96 -16.19
N PRO A 411 -17.80 -27.40 -16.34
CA PRO A 411 -18.75 -26.72 -17.21
C PRO A 411 -18.92 -25.24 -16.80
N PRO A 412 -19.06 -24.32 -17.77
CA PRO A 412 -19.17 -22.90 -17.49
C PRO A 412 -20.35 -22.62 -16.57
N ARG A 413 -20.09 -21.95 -15.45
CA ARG A 413 -21.14 -21.50 -14.53
C ARG A 413 -21.86 -20.30 -15.12
N SER A 414 -23.17 -20.22 -14.86
CA SER A 414 -23.94 -19.01 -15.12
C SER A 414 -23.30 -17.83 -14.39
N PRO A 415 -23.17 -16.64 -15.03
CA PRO A 415 -22.72 -15.42 -14.38
C PRO A 415 -23.49 -15.09 -13.09
N GLU A 416 -24.75 -15.52 -12.97
CA GLU A 416 -25.58 -15.35 -11.77
C GLU A 416 -24.94 -15.91 -10.49
N ALA A 417 -23.99 -16.85 -10.59
CA ALA A 417 -23.20 -17.32 -9.46
C ALA A 417 -22.40 -16.20 -8.74
N LEU A 418 -22.21 -15.05 -9.39
CA LEU A 418 -21.54 -13.86 -8.84
C LEU A 418 -22.50 -12.92 -8.07
N GLU A 419 -23.80 -13.20 -8.05
CA GLU A 419 -24.78 -12.42 -7.26
C GLU A 419 -24.39 -12.21 -5.78
N PRO A 420 -23.77 -13.16 -5.06
CA PRO A 420 -23.32 -12.92 -3.70
C PRO A 420 -22.39 -11.71 -3.57
N VAL A 421 -21.50 -11.48 -4.54
CA VAL A 421 -20.58 -10.31 -4.53
C VAL A 421 -21.37 -9.00 -4.60
N TRP A 422 -22.39 -8.93 -5.45
CA TRP A 422 -23.28 -7.77 -5.56
C TRP A 422 -24.03 -7.49 -4.25
N ARG A 423 -24.58 -8.54 -3.62
CA ARG A 423 -25.31 -8.41 -2.35
C ARG A 423 -24.38 -7.92 -1.23
N GLU A 424 -23.16 -8.43 -1.16
CA GLU A 424 -22.20 -7.96 -0.16
C GLU A 424 -21.75 -6.53 -0.42
N LEU A 425 -21.49 -6.16 -1.68
CA LEU A 425 -21.07 -4.82 -2.07
C LEU A 425 -22.08 -3.75 -1.62
N THR A 426 -23.37 -4.04 -1.77
CA THR A 426 -24.46 -3.10 -1.51
C THR A 426 -24.94 -3.09 -0.06
N ARG A 427 -24.67 -4.14 0.72
CA ARG A 427 -25.24 -4.30 2.08
C ARG A 427 -24.21 -4.36 3.19
N CYS A 428 -22.99 -4.81 2.93
CA CYS A 428 -22.01 -5.08 3.97
C CYS A 428 -21.05 -3.88 4.15
N PRO A 429 -20.92 -3.31 5.36
CA PRO A 429 -20.06 -2.16 5.62
C PRO A 429 -18.59 -2.37 5.22
N GLN A 430 -18.12 -3.62 5.28
CA GLN A 430 -16.77 -3.95 4.86
C GLN A 430 -16.50 -3.47 3.43
N TRP A 431 -17.46 -3.56 2.51
CA TRP A 431 -17.30 -3.22 1.09
C TRP A 431 -17.38 -1.73 0.78
N HIS A 432 -17.59 -0.88 1.80
CA HIS A 432 -17.69 0.56 1.67
C HIS A 432 -16.53 1.18 0.87
N GLY A 433 -15.30 0.74 1.10
CA GLY A 433 -14.14 1.24 0.33
C GLY A 433 -14.20 0.93 -1.18
N VAL A 434 -14.83 -0.17 -1.57
CA VAL A 434 -15.05 -0.51 -2.99
C VAL A 434 -16.23 0.29 -3.54
N LEU A 435 -17.33 0.39 -2.79
CA LEU A 435 -18.50 1.15 -3.20
C LEU A 435 -18.19 2.64 -3.39
N HIS A 436 -17.31 3.21 -2.56
CA HIS A 436 -16.88 4.61 -2.63
C HIS A 436 -15.56 4.82 -3.38
N GLN A 437 -15.13 3.84 -4.20
CA GLN A 437 -13.82 3.92 -4.86
C GLN A 437 -13.75 5.05 -5.90
N TYR A 438 -14.84 5.31 -6.63
CA TYR A 438 -14.86 6.34 -7.68
C TYR A 438 -14.85 7.78 -7.12
N PRO A 439 -15.68 8.16 -6.12
CA PRO A 439 -15.57 9.49 -5.50
C PRO A 439 -14.22 9.72 -4.81
N THR A 440 -13.65 8.67 -4.21
CA THR A 440 -12.30 8.72 -3.63
C THR A 440 -11.27 9.04 -4.71
N LEU A 441 -11.30 8.32 -5.84
CA LEU A 441 -10.41 8.56 -6.96
C LEU A 441 -10.60 9.97 -7.54
N GLN A 442 -11.84 10.41 -7.73
CA GLN A 442 -12.15 11.75 -8.23
C GLN A 442 -11.55 12.83 -7.32
N LEU A 443 -11.77 12.75 -6.00
CA LEU A 443 -11.21 13.71 -5.04
C LEU A 443 -9.69 13.75 -5.11
N VAL A 444 -9.03 12.60 -5.12
CA VAL A 444 -7.56 12.53 -5.24
C VAL A 444 -7.06 13.18 -6.53
N ARG A 445 -7.72 12.90 -7.66
CA ARG A 445 -7.35 13.45 -8.97
C ARG A 445 -7.61 14.97 -9.06
N GLU A 446 -8.59 15.50 -8.33
CA GLU A 446 -8.83 16.94 -8.21
C GLU A 446 -7.76 17.67 -7.38
N LEU A 447 -7.25 17.02 -6.34
CA LEU A 447 -6.17 17.51 -5.48
C LEU A 447 -4.79 17.40 -6.14
N MET A 448 -4.66 16.62 -7.22
CA MET A 448 -3.37 16.33 -7.82
C MET A 448 -2.92 17.39 -8.83
N VAL A 449 -1.66 17.79 -8.73
CA VAL A 449 -1.02 18.78 -9.59
C VAL A 449 0.37 18.33 -10.04
N HIS A 450 0.75 18.73 -11.24
CA HIS A 450 2.12 18.56 -11.71
C HIS A 450 2.96 19.76 -11.24
N PRO A 451 4.21 19.57 -10.74
CA PRO A 451 5.08 20.68 -10.36
C PRO A 451 5.21 21.75 -11.44
N ASP A 452 5.41 21.35 -12.70
CA ASP A 452 5.52 22.29 -13.82
C ASP A 452 4.23 23.09 -14.09
N ASP A 453 3.04 22.50 -13.93
CA ASP A 453 1.78 23.25 -14.07
C ASP A 453 1.62 24.29 -12.97
N LEU A 454 2.07 23.93 -11.76
CA LEU A 454 2.07 24.82 -10.60
C LEU A 454 3.02 26.01 -10.86
N MET A 455 4.21 25.76 -11.42
CA MET A 455 5.18 26.80 -11.81
C MET A 455 4.71 27.65 -13.01
N ALA A 456 4.01 27.05 -13.97
CA ALA A 456 3.45 27.77 -15.11
C ALA A 456 2.36 28.77 -14.67
N ALA A 457 1.45 28.32 -13.80
CA ALA A 457 0.39 29.17 -13.25
C ALA A 457 0.94 30.37 -12.45
N MET A 458 2.06 30.18 -11.75
CA MET A 458 2.80 31.25 -11.07
C MET A 458 3.35 32.29 -12.04
N THR A 459 3.92 31.84 -13.17
CA THR A 459 4.44 32.73 -14.22
C THR A 459 3.31 33.54 -14.87
N ASP A 460 2.20 32.88 -15.18
CA ASP A 460 1.03 33.52 -15.78
C ASP A 460 0.38 34.55 -14.85
N ALA A 461 0.35 34.27 -13.54
CA ALA A 461 -0.16 35.20 -12.55
C ALA A 461 0.73 36.45 -12.45
N SER A 462 2.05 36.31 -12.50
CA SER A 462 3.00 37.43 -12.51
C SER A 462 2.92 38.27 -13.78
N GLY A 463 2.63 37.69 -14.94
CA GLY A 463 2.46 38.43 -16.20
C GLY A 463 1.14 39.21 -16.32
N ARG A 464 0.17 38.95 -15.44
CA ARG A 464 -1.13 39.66 -15.39
C ARG A 464 -1.21 40.71 -14.28
N MET A 465 -0.18 40.80 -13.43
CA MET A 465 -0.01 41.86 -12.42
C MET A 465 0.76 43.03 -13.02
#